data_AF-A0A4R4WQI0-F1
#
_entry.id   AF-A0A4R4WQI0-F1
#
_cell.length_a   1.000
_cell.length_b   1.000
_cell.length_c   1.000
_cell.angle_alpha   90.00
_cell.angle_beta   90.00
_cell.angle_gamma   90.00
#
_symmetry.space_group_name_H-M   'P 1'
#
loop_
_entity.id
_entity.type
_entity.pdbx_description
1 polymer ?
#
loop_
_entity_poly.entity_id
_entity_poly.type
_entity_poly.pdbx_seq_one_letter_code
_entity_poly.pdbx_strand_id
1 'polypeptide(L)'
;MSCYAGQFGKYEGLTVNFSEAVSSAGGRLLDASGKPQVTSEAAKQAARFLADGFGSGMIPKEAITYKEEEKRVAFQEGKLLSYRNWAYGYEAAAGKDAYAFLQSVLSSGHPDSAGMEELRTLVAEPLRARRGHPLRLLPTTPPGARGRRKGGGRKRAH
;
A
#
# COMPACT_ATOMS: atom_id res chain seq x y z
N MET A 1 0.13 19.50 14.82
CA MET A 1 -0.45 18.66 13.78
C MET A 1 0.42 18.77 12.55
N SER A 2 0.88 17.65 11.99
CA SER A 2 1.73 17.61 10.79
C SER A 2 0.90 17.30 9.54
N CYS A 3 1.43 17.65 8.36
CA CYS A 3 0.64 17.61 7.12
C CYS A 3 0.55 16.21 6.51
N TYR A 4 1.66 15.45 6.51
CA TYR A 4 1.77 14.21 5.74
C TYR A 4 2.68 13.18 6.40
N ALA A 5 2.38 11.89 6.25
CA ALA A 5 3.33 10.82 6.53
C ALA A 5 3.20 9.65 5.53
N GLY A 6 4.36 9.09 5.17
CA GLY A 6 4.50 7.85 4.43
C GLY A 6 4.98 6.71 5.31
N GLN A 7 5.40 5.60 4.70
CA GLN A 7 6.16 4.56 5.41
C GLN A 7 7.65 4.83 5.21
N PHE A 8 8.31 5.37 6.23
CA PHE A 8 9.73 5.72 6.15
C PHE A 8 10.62 4.85 7.04
N GLY A 9 10.04 3.87 7.74
CA GLY A 9 10.80 2.83 8.43
C GLY A 9 11.74 2.08 7.49
N LYS A 10 12.81 1.49 8.03
CA LYS A 10 13.84 0.76 7.28
C LYS A 10 13.36 -0.61 6.76
N TYR A 11 12.45 -0.60 5.80
CA TYR A 11 11.92 -1.79 5.12
C TYR A 11 11.40 -1.42 3.72
N GLU A 12 10.79 -2.37 3.02
CA GLU A 12 10.26 -2.19 1.65
C GLU A 12 9.36 -0.96 1.49
N GLY A 13 8.56 -0.61 2.50
CA GLY A 13 7.69 0.57 2.45
C GLY A 13 8.45 1.86 2.13
N LEU A 14 9.67 2.04 2.66
CA LEU A 14 10.50 3.20 2.32
C LEU A 14 10.86 3.22 0.83
N THR A 15 11.23 2.07 0.26
CA THR A 15 11.53 1.96 -1.18
C THR A 15 10.33 2.33 -2.03
N VAL A 16 9.12 1.91 -1.63
CA VAL A 16 7.87 2.25 -2.33
C VAL A 16 7.57 3.75 -2.23
N ASN A 17 7.66 4.33 -1.04
CA ASN A 17 7.37 5.77 -0.87
C ASN A 17 8.39 6.62 -1.65
N PHE A 18 9.66 6.19 -1.67
CA PHE A 18 10.68 6.83 -2.49
C PHE A 18 10.40 6.68 -3.99
N SER A 19 10.02 5.48 -4.47
CA SER A 19 9.74 5.25 -5.89
C SER A 19 8.55 6.07 -6.39
N GLU A 20 7.51 6.23 -5.56
CA GLU A 20 6.36 7.08 -5.84
C GLU A 20 6.75 8.57 -5.90
N ALA A 21 7.61 9.03 -5.00
CA ALA A 21 8.13 10.39 -5.04
C ALA A 21 8.98 10.64 -6.31
N VAL A 22 9.79 9.65 -6.73
CA VAL A 22 10.52 9.73 -8.01
C VAL A 22 9.57 9.80 -9.19
N SER A 23 8.53 8.96 -9.21
CA SER A 23 7.51 8.96 -10.26
C SER A 23 6.78 10.30 -10.33
N SER A 24 6.45 10.88 -9.17
CA SER A 24 5.81 12.21 -9.05
C SER A 24 6.70 13.35 -9.56
N ALA A 25 8.03 13.18 -9.48
CA ALA A 25 9.00 14.09 -10.10
C ALA A 25 9.23 13.81 -11.61
N GLY A 26 8.43 12.94 -12.23
CA GLY A 26 8.54 12.55 -13.65
C GLY A 26 9.66 11.55 -13.95
N GLY A 27 10.25 10.94 -12.91
CA GLY A 27 11.34 9.99 -13.02
C GLY A 27 10.93 8.53 -12.96
N ARG A 28 11.92 7.64 -13.01
CA ARG A 28 11.78 6.20 -12.77
C ARG A 28 13.05 5.68 -12.11
N LEU A 29 12.94 4.67 -11.25
CA LEU A 29 14.11 4.08 -10.57
C LEU A 29 14.92 3.13 -11.46
N LEU A 30 14.28 2.54 -12.47
CA LEU A 30 14.90 1.70 -13.49
C LEU A 30 14.55 2.25 -14.87
N ASP A 31 15.48 2.24 -15.81
CA ASP A 31 15.15 2.52 -17.21
C ASP A 31 14.52 1.32 -17.92
N ALA A 32 14.15 1.49 -19.19
CA ALA A 32 13.51 0.43 -19.99
C ALA A 32 14.39 -0.82 -20.17
N SER A 33 15.70 -0.73 -19.96
CA SER A 33 16.63 -1.86 -19.99
C SER A 33 16.85 -2.50 -18.60
N GLY A 34 16.17 -1.98 -17.57
CA GLY A 34 16.32 -2.43 -16.19
C GLY A 34 17.54 -1.86 -15.47
N LYS A 35 18.24 -0.86 -16.05
CA LYS A 35 19.40 -0.25 -15.38
C LYS A 35 18.96 0.77 -14.32
N PRO A 36 19.66 0.84 -13.17
CA PRO A 36 19.33 1.80 -12.12
C PRO A 36 19.48 3.25 -12.56
N GLN A 37 18.51 4.08 -12.16
CA GLN A 37 18.44 5.53 -12.40
C GLN A 37 18.30 6.31 -11.08
N VAL A 38 18.79 5.73 -9.98
CA VAL A 38 18.68 6.26 -8.61
C VAL A 38 19.44 7.57 -8.37
N THR A 39 20.33 7.96 -9.30
CA THR A 39 21.09 9.21 -9.27
C THR A 39 20.60 10.24 -10.28
N SER A 40 19.47 9.99 -10.95
CA SER A 40 18.83 10.97 -11.85
C SER A 40 18.38 12.23 -11.12
N GLU A 41 18.17 13.32 -11.86
CA GLU A 41 17.69 14.58 -11.26
C GLU A 41 16.33 14.44 -10.59
N ALA A 42 15.42 13.65 -11.17
CA ALA A 42 14.13 13.33 -10.54
C ALA A 42 14.31 12.55 -9.22
N ALA A 43 15.23 11.58 -9.17
CA ALA A 43 15.52 10.84 -7.95
C ALA A 43 16.12 11.73 -6.85
N LYS A 44 17.01 12.64 -7.21
CA LYS A 44 17.56 13.64 -6.28
C LYS A 44 16.47 14.62 -5.81
N GLN A 45 15.57 15.05 -6.69
CA GLN A 45 14.46 15.94 -6.34
C GLN A 45 13.51 15.26 -5.36
N ALA A 46 13.16 13.98 -5.58
CA ALA A 46 12.35 13.19 -4.67
C ALA A 46 13.02 13.05 -3.29
N ALA A 47 14.32 12.74 -3.26
CA ALA A 47 15.07 12.64 -2.00
C ALA A 47 15.08 13.96 -1.23
N ARG A 48 15.29 15.08 -1.94
CA ARG A 48 15.21 16.43 -1.34
C ARG A 48 13.82 16.75 -0.82
N PHE A 49 12.78 16.51 -1.60
CA PHE A 49 11.40 16.72 -1.17
C PHE A 49 11.07 16.00 0.15
N LEU A 50 11.47 14.73 0.28
CA LEU A 50 11.26 13.98 1.52
C LEU A 50 12.12 14.53 2.67
N ALA A 51 13.40 14.82 2.43
CA ALA A 51 14.30 15.37 3.45
C ALA A 51 13.84 16.75 3.95
N ASP A 52 13.45 17.64 3.04
CA ASP A 52 12.92 18.97 3.34
C ASP A 52 11.56 18.88 4.03
N GLY A 53 10.75 17.88 3.68
CA GLY A 53 9.50 17.55 4.39
C GLY A 53 9.74 17.22 5.86
N PHE A 54 10.76 16.43 6.18
CA PHE A 54 11.19 16.18 7.55
C PHE A 54 11.78 17.44 8.21
N GLY A 55 12.63 18.18 7.49
CA GLY A 55 13.31 19.37 7.99
C GLY A 55 12.36 20.51 8.37
N SER A 56 11.28 20.68 7.60
CA SER A 56 10.25 21.70 7.83
C SER A 56 9.17 21.29 8.84
N GLY A 57 9.09 20.01 9.22
CA GLY A 57 8.02 19.48 10.06
C GLY A 57 6.70 19.19 9.33
N MET A 58 6.66 19.36 8.01
CA MET A 58 5.56 18.88 7.15
C MET A 58 5.34 17.38 7.36
N ILE A 59 6.45 16.64 7.45
CA ILE A 59 6.52 15.24 7.87
C ILE A 59 7.00 15.21 9.32
N PRO A 60 6.28 14.57 10.25
CA PRO A 60 6.71 14.52 11.65
C PRO A 60 7.98 13.69 11.80
N LYS A 61 8.85 14.05 12.74
CA LYS A 61 10.14 13.36 12.96
C LYS A 61 9.95 11.88 13.26
N GLU A 62 8.90 11.55 14.00
CA GLU A 62 8.52 10.19 14.37
C GLU A 62 8.20 9.33 13.13
N ALA A 63 7.82 9.95 12.00
CA ALA A 63 7.50 9.20 10.79
C ALA A 63 8.69 8.43 10.20
N ILE A 64 9.93 8.75 10.59
CA ILE A 64 11.14 8.02 10.19
C ILE A 64 11.11 6.54 10.63
N THR A 65 10.25 6.18 11.58
CA THR A 65 10.06 4.79 12.04
C THR A 65 8.72 4.21 11.61
N TYR A 66 7.82 5.00 10.99
CA TYR A 66 6.48 4.54 10.66
C TYR A 66 6.48 3.45 9.59
N LYS A 67 5.67 2.43 9.83
CA LYS A 67 5.22 1.45 8.86
C LYS A 67 3.73 1.69 8.60
N GLU A 68 3.00 0.69 8.11
CA GLU A 68 1.60 0.84 7.74
C GLU A 68 0.67 1.17 8.91
N GLU A 69 0.88 0.54 10.07
CA GLU A 69 -0.04 0.66 11.21
C GLU A 69 0.25 1.88 12.08
N GLU A 70 1.52 2.22 12.30
CA GLU A 70 1.90 3.35 13.17
C GLU A 70 1.38 4.68 12.60
N LYS A 71 1.50 4.89 11.29
CA LYS A 71 0.95 6.07 10.63
C LYS A 71 -0.59 6.08 10.64
N ARG A 72 -1.24 4.90 10.57
CA ARG A 72 -2.71 4.79 10.63
C ARG A 72 -3.20 5.23 12.01
N VAL A 73 -2.54 4.77 13.07
CA VAL A 73 -2.82 5.21 14.45
C VAL A 73 -2.58 6.71 14.59
N ALA A 74 -1.45 7.24 14.11
CA ALA A 74 -1.18 8.68 14.16
C ALA A 74 -2.24 9.53 13.43
N PHE A 75 -2.76 9.05 12.29
CA PHE A 75 -3.85 9.69 11.58
C PHE A 75 -5.17 9.63 12.36
N GLN A 76 -5.53 8.47 12.90
CA GLN A 76 -6.75 8.31 13.73
C GLN A 76 -6.73 9.16 15.00
N GLU A 77 -5.55 9.39 15.57
CA GLU A 77 -5.35 10.28 16.72
C GLU A 77 -5.32 11.77 16.33
N GLY A 78 -5.54 12.12 15.06
CA GLY A 78 -5.57 13.50 14.58
C GLY A 78 -4.20 14.17 14.55
N LYS A 79 -3.10 13.41 14.53
CA LYS A 79 -1.73 13.97 14.47
C LYS A 79 -1.31 14.33 13.05
N LEU A 80 -1.97 13.73 12.05
CA LEU A 80 -1.69 13.88 10.63
C LEU A 80 -2.93 14.40 9.89
N LEU A 81 -2.74 15.39 9.02
CA LEU A 81 -3.79 15.85 8.10
C LEU A 81 -4.04 14.83 6.98
N SER A 82 -2.97 14.18 6.50
CA SER A 82 -3.03 13.17 5.44
C SER A 82 -1.94 12.12 5.65
N TYR A 83 -2.10 10.94 5.04
CA TYR A 83 -1.05 9.91 5.05
C TYR A 83 -1.16 9.01 3.81
N ARG A 84 -0.01 8.51 3.33
CA ARG A 84 0.04 7.51 2.25
C ARG A 84 -0.14 6.13 2.83
N ASN A 85 -1.13 5.38 2.37
CA ASN A 85 -1.27 3.96 2.65
C ASN A 85 -1.74 3.20 1.43
N TRP A 86 -1.67 1.89 1.52
CA TRP A 86 -2.35 1.00 0.61
C TRP A 86 -3.86 1.16 0.74
N ALA A 87 -4.59 0.78 -0.31
CA ALA A 87 -6.05 0.79 -0.38
C ALA A 87 -6.74 0.19 0.86
N TYR A 88 -6.19 -0.89 1.45
CA TYR A 88 -6.75 -1.50 2.66
C TYR A 88 -6.75 -0.54 3.87
N GLY A 89 -5.86 0.45 3.89
CA GLY A 89 -5.76 1.44 4.95
C GLY A 89 -7.05 2.24 5.12
N TYR A 90 -7.82 2.40 4.05
CA TYR A 90 -9.14 3.03 4.09
C TYR A 90 -10.15 2.20 4.88
N GLU A 91 -10.20 0.87 4.64
CA GLU A 91 -11.05 -0.02 5.45
C GLU A 91 -10.56 -0.09 6.90
N ALA A 92 -9.24 -0.17 7.13
CA ALA A 92 -8.70 -0.19 8.48
C ALA A 92 -8.98 1.11 9.27
N ALA A 93 -9.12 2.24 8.56
CA ALA A 93 -9.48 3.53 9.16
C ALA A 93 -11.00 3.68 9.40
N ALA A 94 -11.83 3.27 8.45
CA ALA A 94 -13.28 3.49 8.48
C ALA A 94 -14.12 2.26 8.90
N GLY A 95 -13.49 1.10 9.11
CA GLY A 95 -14.11 -0.11 9.65
C GLY A 95 -15.32 -0.60 8.85
N LYS A 96 -16.45 -0.80 9.52
CA LYS A 96 -17.70 -1.26 8.87
C LYS A 96 -18.32 -0.19 7.97
N ASP A 97 -17.93 1.06 8.18
CA ASP A 97 -18.57 2.21 7.56
C ASP A 97 -17.76 2.74 6.37
N ALA A 98 -16.66 2.09 6.00
CA ALA A 98 -15.80 2.49 4.87
C ALA A 98 -16.59 2.79 3.59
N TYR A 99 -17.54 1.92 3.23
CA TYR A 99 -18.37 2.13 2.05
C TYR A 99 -19.27 3.38 2.18
N ALA A 100 -19.92 3.54 3.33
CA ALA A 100 -20.80 4.69 3.59
C ALA A 100 -20.00 6.01 3.67
N PHE A 101 -18.79 5.96 4.24
CA PHE A 101 -17.86 7.07 4.31
C PHE A 101 -17.43 7.52 2.90
N LEU A 102 -17.09 6.59 1.99
CA LEU A 102 -16.78 6.94 0.59
C LEU A 102 -17.96 7.61 -0.11
N GLN A 103 -19.16 7.06 0.04
CA GLN A 103 -20.35 7.68 -0.54
C GLN A 103 -20.59 9.09 0.00
N SER A 104 -20.36 9.31 1.29
CA SER A 104 -20.48 10.63 1.91
C SER A 104 -19.42 11.63 1.45
N VAL A 105 -18.19 11.17 1.18
CA VAL A 105 -17.11 12.03 0.66
C VAL A 105 -17.36 12.36 -0.82
N LEU A 106 -17.85 11.40 -1.60
CA LEU A 106 -18.23 11.64 -2.99
C LEU A 106 -19.42 12.60 -3.10
N SER A 107 -20.43 12.46 -2.24
CA SER A 107 -21.61 13.33 -2.25
C SER A 107 -21.34 14.74 -1.69
N SER A 108 -20.25 14.93 -0.94
CA SER A 108 -19.88 16.26 -0.42
C SER A 108 -19.21 17.17 -1.46
N GLY A 109 -18.94 16.67 -2.66
CA GLY A 109 -18.23 17.43 -3.70
C GLY A 109 -16.72 17.51 -3.47
N HIS A 110 -16.13 16.49 -2.84
CA HIS A 110 -14.70 16.43 -2.57
C HIS A 110 -13.87 16.66 -3.86
N PRO A 111 -12.80 17.49 -3.82
CA PRO A 111 -12.05 17.90 -5.00
C PRO A 111 -11.34 16.74 -5.72
N ASP A 112 -11.02 15.65 -5.00
CA ASP A 112 -10.53 14.40 -5.59
C ASP A 112 -11.64 13.36 -5.74
N SER A 113 -12.68 13.68 -6.52
CA SER A 113 -13.82 12.77 -6.75
C SER A 113 -13.42 11.54 -7.57
N ALA A 114 -12.46 11.69 -8.49
CA ALA A 114 -11.95 10.58 -9.30
C ALA A 114 -11.22 9.54 -8.43
N GLY A 115 -10.29 9.96 -7.56
CA GLY A 115 -9.60 9.05 -6.65
C GLY A 115 -10.54 8.36 -5.67
N MET A 116 -11.56 9.08 -5.18
CA MET A 116 -12.57 8.50 -4.30
C MET A 116 -13.48 7.49 -5.01
N GLU A 117 -13.78 7.71 -6.29
CA GLU A 117 -14.58 6.79 -7.12
C GLU A 117 -13.78 5.53 -7.49
N GLU A 118 -12.48 5.66 -7.78
CA GLU A 118 -11.58 4.53 -7.93
C GLU A 118 -11.48 3.71 -6.65
N LEU A 119 -11.36 4.36 -5.49
CA LEU A 119 -11.31 3.67 -4.20
C LEU A 119 -12.64 2.96 -3.90
N ARG A 120 -13.77 3.59 -4.23
CA ARG A 120 -15.10 2.96 -4.12
C ARG A 120 -15.20 1.69 -4.97
N THR A 121 -14.83 1.79 -6.24
CA THR A 121 -15.05 0.73 -7.24
C THR A 121 -14.03 -0.40 -7.12
N LEU A 122 -12.75 -0.08 -6.93
CA LEU A 122 -11.67 -1.08 -6.93
C LEU A 122 -11.45 -1.73 -5.57
N VAL A 123 -11.90 -1.09 -4.48
CA VAL A 123 -11.58 -1.51 -3.11
C VAL A 123 -12.85 -1.78 -2.33
N ALA A 124 -13.68 -0.76 -2.10
CA ALA A 124 -14.78 -0.86 -1.15
C ALA A 124 -15.92 -1.78 -1.64
N GLU A 125 -16.28 -1.75 -2.93
CA GLU A 125 -17.29 -2.64 -3.51
C GLU A 125 -16.85 -4.13 -3.48
N PRO A 126 -15.67 -4.52 -4.00
CA PRO A 126 -15.19 -5.90 -3.92
C PRO A 126 -15.09 -6.43 -2.49
N LEU A 127 -14.68 -5.59 -1.53
CA LEU A 127 -14.60 -5.98 -0.12
C LEU A 127 -15.99 -6.16 0.51
N ARG A 128 -16.93 -5.26 0.23
CA ARG A 128 -18.33 -5.38 0.69
C ARG A 128 -18.98 -6.65 0.15
N ALA A 129 -18.74 -6.99 -1.12
CA ALA A 129 -19.22 -8.22 -1.74
C ALA A 129 -18.62 -9.50 -1.10
N ARG A 130 -17.42 -9.40 -0.51
CA ARG A 130 -16.69 -10.53 0.11
C ARG A 130 -16.96 -10.73 1.60
N ARG A 131 -17.67 -9.84 2.29
CA ARG A 131 -17.98 -9.99 3.73
C ARG A 131 -18.79 -11.24 4.10
N GLY A 132 -19.33 -11.98 3.13
CA GLY A 132 -19.97 -13.30 3.31
C GLY A 132 -19.12 -14.52 2.92
N HIS A 133 -17.93 -14.33 2.32
CA HIS A 133 -17.09 -15.43 1.83
C HIS A 133 -15.61 -15.17 2.17
N PRO A 134 -15.03 -15.90 3.13
CA PRO A 134 -13.63 -15.69 3.49
C PRO A 134 -12.72 -15.95 2.28
N LEU A 135 -11.69 -15.12 2.14
CA LEU A 135 -10.62 -15.33 1.17
C LEU A 135 -9.99 -16.70 1.40
N ARG A 136 -10.29 -17.65 0.52
CA ARG A 136 -9.61 -18.94 0.51
C ARG A 136 -8.29 -18.74 -0.22
N LEU A 137 -7.18 -18.74 0.53
CA LEU A 137 -5.86 -18.83 -0.07
C LEU A 137 -5.84 -20.11 -0.93
N LEU A 138 -5.73 -19.94 -2.25
CA LEU A 138 -5.51 -21.07 -3.15
C LEU A 138 -4.12 -21.62 -2.81
N PRO A 139 -4.00 -22.88 -2.36
CA PRO A 139 -2.69 -23.45 -2.13
C PRO A 139 -1.95 -23.51 -3.46
N THR A 140 -1.01 -22.61 -3.67
CA THR A 140 -0.08 -22.70 -4.80
C THR A 140 0.95 -23.76 -4.44
N THR A 141 0.99 -24.85 -5.19
CA THR A 141 2.13 -25.78 -5.12
C THR A 141 3.39 -25.00 -5.49
N PRO A 142 4.44 -24.99 -4.65
CA PRO A 142 5.69 -24.31 -4.98
C PRO A 142 6.26 -24.86 -6.30
N PRO A 143 6.84 -24.01 -7.17
CA PRO A 143 7.53 -24.48 -8.36
C PRO A 143 8.70 -25.39 -7.92
N GLY A 144 8.59 -26.69 -8.15
CA GLY A 144 9.65 -27.65 -7.83
C GLY A 144 9.24 -28.97 -7.17
N ALA A 145 7.98 -29.12 -6.73
CA ALA A 145 7.51 -30.40 -6.17
C ALA A 145 7.25 -31.45 -7.27
N ARG A 146 8.31 -32.00 -7.87
CA ARG A 146 8.21 -33.21 -8.73
C ARG A 146 7.76 -34.39 -7.88
N GLY A 147 6.77 -35.11 -8.40
CA GLY A 147 6.03 -36.16 -7.72
C GLY A 147 6.88 -37.29 -7.15
N ARG A 148 6.49 -37.74 -5.96
CA ARG A 148 7.00 -38.97 -5.35
C ARG A 148 5.98 -40.08 -5.61
N ARG A 149 6.26 -40.92 -6.61
CA ARG A 149 5.58 -42.21 -6.85
C ARG A 149 5.59 -43.01 -5.53
N LYS A 150 4.42 -43.33 -4.96
CA LYS A 150 4.30 -44.42 -3.99
C LYS A 150 3.98 -45.71 -4.76
N GLY A 151 4.97 -46.57 -4.88
CA GLY A 151 4.76 -47.98 -5.19
C GLY A 151 4.00 -48.67 -4.04
N GLY A 152 3.07 -49.53 -4.40
CA GLY A 152 2.24 -50.28 -3.45
C GLY A 152 1.76 -51.60 -4.04
N GLY A 153 2.61 -52.63 -3.89
CA GLY A 153 2.32 -54.06 -3.75
C GLY A 153 1.09 -54.68 -4.41
N ARG A 154 1.34 -55.57 -5.39
CA ARG A 154 0.53 -56.76 -5.65
C ARG A 154 0.38 -57.60 -4.37
N LYS A 155 -0.85 -58.00 -4.02
CA LYS A 155 -1.15 -59.34 -3.46
C LYS A 155 -2.47 -59.87 -4.01
N ARG A 156 -2.47 -61.17 -4.30
CA ARG A 156 -3.47 -61.97 -5.03
C ARG A 156 -4.57 -62.52 -4.10
N ALA A 157 -5.70 -62.86 -4.74
CA ALA A 157 -6.61 -64.01 -4.54
C ALA A 157 -7.09 -64.37 -3.12
N HIS A 158 -8.42 -64.37 -2.94
CA HIS A 158 -9.23 -65.59 -2.80
C HIS A 158 -10.66 -65.32 -3.27
#